data_AF-A0A3R9TY57-F1
#
_entry.id   AF-A0A3R9TY57-F1
#
_cell.length_a   1.000
_cell.length_b   1.000
_cell.length_c   1.000
_cell.angle_alpha   90.00
_cell.angle_beta   90.00
_cell.angle_gamma   90.00
#
_symmetry.space_group_name_H-M   'P 1'
#
loop_
_entity.id
_entity.type
_entity.pdbx_description
1 polymer ?
#
loop_
_entity_poly.entity_id
_entity_poly.type
_entity_poly.pdbx_seq_one_letter_code
_entity_poly.pdbx_strand_id
1 'polypeptide(L)'
;MGPVDYLVLEFPGNRMTGEGLSSLLDLVDRHVIRVLDLSFVRKDTDGSVTALEIADLDGDGELDLAVFDGASSGLLDEDDLREAATVLEPGSSAGVIVYENLWAAPLAAALRRGGARMVAGGRIPAEDLLASLDAAEAEAGSLS
;
A
#
# COMPACT_ATOMS: atom_id res chain seq x y z
N MET A 1 -2.17 16.27 -8.17
CA MET A 1 -1.68 14.99 -7.68
C MET A 1 -1.26 15.12 -6.23
N GLY A 2 -1.87 14.32 -5.36
CA GLY A 2 -1.41 14.08 -4.00
C GLY A 2 -0.12 13.25 -3.96
N PRO A 3 0.40 12.95 -2.76
CA PRO A 3 1.46 11.97 -2.58
C PRO A 3 1.02 10.59 -3.09
N VAL A 4 1.96 9.86 -3.69
CA VAL A 4 1.78 8.47 -4.11
C VAL A 4 2.56 7.59 -3.16
N ASP A 5 1.90 6.56 -2.63
CA ASP A 5 2.50 5.55 -1.77
C ASP A 5 2.37 4.17 -2.41
N TYR A 6 3.26 3.27 -2.03
CA TYR A 6 3.15 1.85 -2.35
C TYR A 6 3.14 1.00 -1.07
N LEU A 7 2.47 -0.15 -1.14
CA LEU A 7 2.40 -1.13 -0.06
C LEU A 7 2.62 -2.53 -0.62
N VAL A 8 3.45 -3.31 0.06
CA VAL A 8 3.59 -4.75 -0.16
C VAL A 8 3.02 -5.45 1.08
N LEU A 9 1.97 -6.26 0.88
CA LEU A 9 1.23 -6.94 1.93
C LEU A 9 1.45 -8.44 1.78
N GLU A 10 2.19 -9.05 2.70
CA GLU A 10 2.43 -10.50 2.71
C GLU A 10 1.25 -11.27 3.31
N PHE A 11 0.91 -12.40 2.69
CA PHE A 11 -0.07 -13.38 3.14
C PHE A 11 0.61 -14.75 3.31
N PRO A 12 1.08 -15.07 4.52
CA PRO A 12 1.77 -16.32 4.79
C PRO A 12 0.92 -17.55 4.47
N GLY A 13 1.54 -18.54 3.79
CA GLY A 13 0.86 -19.76 3.39
C GLY A 13 -0.21 -19.55 2.32
N ASN A 14 -0.08 -18.50 1.50
CA ASN A 14 -1.01 -18.16 0.42
C ASN A 14 -2.45 -17.93 0.88
N ARG A 15 -2.65 -17.40 2.09
CA ARG A 15 -3.98 -17.19 2.70
C ARG A 15 -4.54 -15.81 2.38
N MET A 16 -4.76 -15.52 1.10
CA MET A 16 -5.49 -14.32 0.69
C MET A 16 -6.99 -14.60 0.78
N THR A 17 -7.66 -13.94 1.71
CA THR A 17 -9.12 -14.07 1.93
C THR A 17 -9.94 -13.00 1.22
N GLY A 18 -9.28 -12.00 0.63
CA GLY A 18 -9.94 -10.88 -0.05
C GLY A 18 -10.64 -9.86 0.88
N GLU A 19 -10.77 -10.12 2.18
CA GLU A 19 -11.44 -9.23 3.14
C GLU A 19 -10.91 -7.78 3.10
N GLY A 20 -9.59 -7.61 2.99
CA GLY A 20 -8.96 -6.29 2.89
C GLY A 20 -9.29 -5.52 1.61
N LEU A 21 -9.64 -6.20 0.52
CA LEU A 21 -10.01 -5.55 -0.76
C LEU A 21 -11.33 -4.81 -0.66
N SER A 22 -12.29 -5.31 0.13
CA SER A 22 -13.54 -4.62 0.40
C SER A 22 -13.32 -3.26 1.09
N SER A 23 -12.38 -3.21 2.03
CA SER A 23 -11.99 -1.97 2.71
C SER A 23 -11.20 -1.03 1.79
N LEU A 24 -10.39 -1.58 0.88
CA LEU A 24 -9.71 -0.78 -0.15
C LEU A 24 -10.72 -0.11 -1.10
N LEU A 25 -11.76 -0.84 -1.51
CA LEU A 25 -12.86 -0.29 -2.33
C LEU A 25 -13.58 0.86 -1.61
N ASP A 26 -13.90 0.72 -0.31
CA ASP A 26 -14.51 1.81 0.46
C ASP A 26 -13.68 3.11 0.41
N LEU A 27 -12.35 3.00 0.50
CA LEU A 27 -11.45 4.16 0.43
C LEU A 27 -11.46 4.82 -0.96
N VAL A 28 -11.58 4.02 -2.02
CA VAL A 28 -11.69 4.50 -3.41
C VAL A 28 -13.04 5.19 -3.62
N ASP A 29 -14.14 4.54 -3.23
CA ASP A 29 -15.51 5.06 -3.38
C ASP A 29 -15.69 6.38 -2.64
N ARG A 30 -15.12 6.50 -1.44
CA ARG A 30 -15.10 7.73 -0.64
C ARG A 30 -14.13 8.78 -1.16
N HIS A 31 -13.41 8.51 -2.25
CA HIS A 31 -12.40 9.39 -2.85
C HIS A 31 -11.29 9.80 -1.86
N VAL A 32 -10.95 8.91 -0.93
CA VAL A 32 -9.83 9.11 0.01
C VAL A 32 -8.51 8.80 -0.68
N ILE A 33 -8.50 7.72 -1.47
CA ILE A 33 -7.37 7.32 -2.30
C ILE A 33 -7.83 7.05 -3.73
N ARG A 34 -6.88 6.99 -4.66
CA ARG A 34 -7.05 6.44 -6.01
C ARG A 34 -6.01 5.35 -6.20
N VAL A 35 -6.45 4.11 -6.43
CA VAL A 35 -5.53 3.03 -6.81
C VAL A 35 -4.99 3.34 -8.21
N LEU A 36 -3.67 3.33 -8.34
CA LEU A 36 -2.94 3.55 -9.58
C LEU A 36 -2.43 2.24 -10.16
N ASP A 37 -1.99 1.32 -9.29
CA ASP A 37 -1.64 -0.06 -9.66
C ASP A 37 -2.00 -1.04 -8.55
N LEU A 38 -2.40 -2.24 -8.95
CA LEU A 38 -2.65 -3.37 -8.05
C LEU A 38 -2.19 -4.65 -8.75
N SER A 39 -1.20 -5.30 -8.15
CA SER A 39 -0.63 -6.54 -8.65
C SER A 39 -0.48 -7.55 -7.53
N PHE A 40 -0.50 -8.83 -7.88
CA PHE A 40 -0.34 -9.91 -6.93
C PHE A 40 0.81 -10.81 -7.33
N VAL A 41 1.55 -11.31 -6.36
CA VAL A 41 2.66 -12.24 -6.58
C VAL A 41 2.58 -13.42 -5.63
N ARG A 42 3.08 -14.56 -6.06
CA ARG A 42 3.34 -15.74 -5.23
C ARG A 42 4.82 -16.05 -5.26
N LYS A 43 5.39 -16.34 -4.09
CA LYS A 43 6.73 -16.91 -3.96
C LYS A 43 6.61 -18.37 -3.57
N ASP A 44 7.01 -19.24 -4.47
CA ASP A 44 6.99 -20.68 -4.22
C ASP A 44 8.11 -21.07 -3.25
N THR A 45 8.03 -22.30 -2.71
CA THR A 45 8.98 -22.79 -1.71
C THR A 45 10.40 -22.97 -2.26
N ASP A 46 10.55 -23.05 -3.58
CA ASP A 46 11.85 -23.07 -4.26
C ASP A 46 12.42 -21.67 -4.52
N GLY A 47 11.68 -20.62 -4.14
CA GLY A 47 12.04 -19.22 -4.32
C GLY A 47 11.64 -18.65 -5.68
N SER A 48 11.02 -19.42 -6.57
CA SER A 48 10.46 -18.89 -7.82
C SER A 48 9.30 -17.94 -7.54
N VAL A 49 9.17 -16.92 -8.40
CA VAL A 49 8.17 -15.84 -8.23
C VAL A 49 7.27 -15.85 -9.45
N THR A 50 5.95 -15.88 -9.21
CA THR A 50 4.92 -15.85 -10.25
C THR A 50 3.96 -14.71 -9.96
N ALA A 51 3.66 -13.88 -10.96
CA ALA A 51 2.56 -12.91 -10.87
C ALA A 51 1.21 -13.66 -10.90
N LEU A 52 0.24 -13.20 -10.11
CA LEU A 52 -1.12 -13.73 -10.07
C LEU A 52 -2.05 -12.72 -10.72
N GLU A 53 -2.98 -13.19 -11.54
CA GLU A 53 -4.03 -12.33 -12.09
C GLU A 53 -5.10 -12.07 -11.02
N ILE A 54 -5.76 -10.91 -11.10
CA ILE A 54 -6.85 -10.56 -10.18
C ILE A 54 -7.99 -11.58 -10.30
N ALA A 55 -8.25 -12.08 -11.51
CA ALA A 55 -9.23 -13.13 -11.78
C ALA A 55 -8.88 -14.46 -11.08
N ASP A 56 -7.60 -14.77 -10.82
CA ASP A 56 -7.22 -15.98 -10.09
C ASP A 56 -7.58 -15.90 -8.60
N LEU A 57 -7.89 -14.70 -8.10
CA LEU A 57 -8.24 -14.43 -6.71
C LEU A 57 -9.76 -14.28 -6.50
N ASP A 58 -10.54 -14.21 -7.58
CA ASP A 58 -12.00 -14.01 -7.54
C ASP A 58 -12.81 -15.27 -7.19
N GLY A 59 -12.13 -16.37 -6.84
CA GLY A 59 -12.69 -17.73 -6.85
C GLY A 59 -13.86 -18.03 -5.92
N ASP A 60 -14.30 -17.09 -5.08
CA ASP A 60 -15.54 -17.17 -4.30
C ASP A 60 -16.76 -16.48 -4.97
N GLY A 61 -16.52 -15.64 -5.99
CA GLY A 61 -17.54 -14.87 -6.71
C GLY A 61 -18.23 -13.76 -5.90
N GLU A 62 -17.80 -13.48 -4.66
CA GLU A 62 -18.39 -12.44 -3.81
C GLU A 62 -17.70 -11.08 -3.98
N LEU A 63 -16.42 -11.07 -4.35
CA LEU A 63 -15.67 -9.84 -4.58
C LEU A 63 -15.68 -9.47 -6.07
N ASP A 64 -16.33 -8.35 -6.42
CA ASP A 64 -16.25 -7.77 -7.76
C ASP A 64 -14.88 -7.09 -7.96
N LEU A 65 -13.83 -7.91 -8.06
CA LEU A 65 -12.46 -7.45 -8.26
C LEU A 65 -12.23 -6.92 -9.68
N ALA A 66 -13.22 -7.05 -10.58
CA ALA A 66 -13.19 -6.46 -11.91
C ALA A 66 -13.03 -4.93 -11.88
N VAL A 67 -13.42 -4.28 -10.78
CA VAL A 67 -13.17 -2.84 -10.54
C VAL A 67 -11.68 -2.50 -10.54
N PHE A 68 -10.83 -3.45 -10.15
CA PHE A 68 -9.37 -3.31 -10.14
C PHE A 68 -8.68 -3.89 -11.37
N ASP A 69 -9.41 -4.56 -12.27
CA ASP A 69 -8.85 -5.11 -13.51
C ASP A 69 -8.29 -3.98 -14.41
N GLY A 70 -8.93 -2.80 -14.37
CA GLY A 70 -8.42 -1.58 -14.98
C GLY A 70 -7.37 -0.83 -14.15
N ALA A 71 -7.12 -1.25 -12.91
CA ALA A 71 -6.10 -0.67 -12.05
C ALA A 71 -4.71 -1.23 -12.35
N SER A 72 -4.57 -2.39 -13.00
CA SER A 72 -3.29 -2.84 -13.56
C SER A 72 -2.89 -1.94 -14.72
N SER A 73 -2.39 -0.75 -14.39
CA SER A 73 -2.05 0.30 -15.35
C SER A 73 -0.68 0.09 -16.00
N GLY A 74 0.06 -0.93 -15.54
CA GLY A 74 1.43 -1.22 -15.96
C GLY A 74 2.45 -0.27 -15.37
N LEU A 75 2.16 0.34 -14.21
CA LEU A 75 3.12 1.13 -13.45
C LEU A 75 4.13 0.25 -12.72
N LEU A 76 3.69 -0.94 -12.29
CA LEU A 76 4.55 -2.00 -11.78
C LEU A 76 4.91 -2.93 -12.93
N ASP A 77 6.19 -3.02 -13.26
CA ASP A 77 6.69 -4.00 -14.20
C ASP A 77 7.10 -5.31 -13.51
N GLU A 78 7.56 -6.28 -14.30
CA GLU A 78 7.95 -7.59 -13.76
C GLU A 78 9.19 -7.51 -12.84
N ASP A 79 10.06 -6.53 -13.03
CA ASP A 79 11.24 -6.31 -12.19
C ASP A 79 10.82 -5.71 -10.83
N ASP A 80 9.88 -4.76 -10.80
CA ASP A 80 9.29 -4.23 -9.56
C ASP A 80 8.65 -5.34 -8.73
N LEU A 81 7.92 -6.26 -9.38
CA LEU A 81 7.29 -7.40 -8.71
C LEU A 81 8.31 -8.40 -8.17
N ARG A 82 9.42 -8.63 -8.89
CA ARG A 82 10.54 -9.44 -8.39
C ARG A 82 11.22 -8.79 -7.20
N GLU A 83 11.42 -7.47 -7.23
CA GLU A 83 11.98 -6.72 -6.10
C GLU A 83 11.08 -6.85 -4.87
N ALA A 84 9.78 -6.63 -5.02
CA ALA A 84 8.80 -6.82 -3.96
C ALA A 84 8.79 -8.26 -3.41
N ALA A 85 9.04 -9.27 -4.25
CA ALA A 85 9.10 -10.66 -3.82
C ALA A 85 10.39 -11.02 -3.03
N THR A 86 11.43 -10.18 -3.07
CA THR A 86 12.67 -10.44 -2.31
C THR A 86 12.47 -10.39 -0.80
N VAL A 87 11.52 -9.58 -0.33
CA VAL A 87 11.20 -9.43 1.10
C VAL A 87 10.18 -10.44 1.61
N LEU A 88 9.61 -11.28 0.73
CA LEU A 88 8.62 -12.29 1.10
C LEU A 88 9.28 -13.59 1.56
N GLU A 89 8.65 -14.27 2.51
CA GLU A 89 8.99 -15.63 2.89
C GLU A 89 8.58 -16.64 1.79
N PRO A 90 9.38 -17.70 1.56
CA PRO A 90 8.98 -18.76 0.64
C PRO A 90 7.66 -19.43 1.06
N GLY A 91 6.75 -19.66 0.10
CA GLY A 91 5.41 -20.20 0.35
C GLY A 91 4.36 -19.15 0.72
N SER A 92 4.70 -17.86 0.62
CA SER A 92 3.78 -16.73 0.80
C SER A 92 3.29 -16.17 -0.54
N SER A 93 2.15 -15.48 -0.50
CA SER A 93 1.73 -14.56 -1.56
C SER A 93 1.77 -13.12 -1.06
N ALA A 94 1.75 -12.15 -1.97
CA ALA A 94 1.65 -10.75 -1.61
C ALA A 94 0.77 -9.95 -2.58
N GLY A 95 0.10 -8.94 -2.03
CA GLY A 95 -0.50 -7.86 -2.82
C GLY A 95 0.43 -6.66 -2.83
N VAL A 96 0.69 -6.11 -4.01
CA VAL A 96 1.44 -4.87 -4.23
C VAL A 96 0.46 -3.80 -4.72
N ILE A 97 0.32 -2.73 -3.95
CA ILE A 97 -0.64 -1.66 -4.23
C ILE A 97 0.12 -0.35 -4.39
N VAL A 98 -0.11 0.37 -5.49
CA VAL A 98 0.34 1.75 -5.70
C VAL A 98 -0.89 2.64 -5.72
N TYR A 99 -0.93 3.68 -4.89
CA TYR A 99 -2.11 4.55 -4.78
C TYR A 99 -1.77 6.01 -4.51
N GLU A 100 -2.60 6.91 -5.02
CA GLU A 100 -2.55 8.34 -4.75
C GLU A 100 -3.41 8.67 -3.53
N ASN A 101 -2.86 9.46 -2.59
CA ASN A 101 -3.59 10.03 -1.46
C ASN A 101 -4.36 11.30 -1.89
N LEU A 102 -5.63 11.12 -2.28
CA LEU A 102 -6.47 12.22 -2.75
C LEU A 102 -6.77 13.26 -1.66
N TRP A 103 -6.88 12.82 -0.40
CA TRP A 103 -7.10 13.70 0.75
C TRP A 103 -6.02 14.80 0.88
N ALA A 104 -4.77 14.48 0.51
CA ALA A 104 -3.63 15.39 0.61
C ALA A 104 -3.43 16.26 -0.64
N ALA A 105 -4.12 15.94 -1.75
CA ALA A 105 -3.95 16.64 -3.01
C ALA A 105 -4.21 18.16 -2.93
N PRO A 106 -5.25 18.66 -2.22
CA PRO A 106 -5.48 20.10 -2.09
C PRO A 106 -4.35 20.83 -1.35
N LEU A 107 -3.88 20.25 -0.25
CA LEU A 107 -2.78 20.80 0.55
C LEU A 107 -1.48 20.81 -0.26
N ALA A 108 -1.12 19.69 -0.88
CA ALA A 108 0.07 19.57 -1.71
C ALA A 108 0.04 20.58 -2.87
N ALA A 109 -1.14 20.81 -3.48
CA ALA A 109 -1.31 21.84 -4.51
C ALA A 109 -1.10 23.26 -3.96
N ALA A 110 -1.64 23.57 -2.77
CA ALA A 110 -1.45 24.87 -2.13
C ALA A 110 0.01 25.15 -1.79
N LEU A 111 0.71 24.18 -1.19
CA LEU A 111 2.13 24.28 -0.85
C LEU A 111 3.00 24.51 -2.10
N ARG A 112 2.75 23.77 -3.19
CA ARG A 112 3.46 23.97 -4.47
C ARG A 112 3.24 25.36 -5.07
N ARG A 113 2.01 25.90 -4.98
CA ARG A 113 1.75 27.30 -5.40
C ARG A 113 2.54 28.31 -4.55
N GLY A 114 2.79 27.99 -3.29
CA GLY A 114 3.65 28.76 -2.39
C GLY A 114 5.15 28.57 -2.63
N GLY A 115 5.57 27.80 -3.64
CA GLY A 115 6.97 27.54 -3.95
C GLY A 115 7.60 26.39 -3.16
N ALA A 116 6.83 25.69 -2.33
CA ALA A 116 7.33 24.50 -1.64
C ALA A 116 7.57 23.35 -2.63
N ARG A 117 8.58 22.54 -2.34
CA ARG A 117 8.87 21.30 -3.05
C ARG A 117 8.98 20.17 -2.04
N MET A 118 8.40 19.02 -2.38
CA MET A 118 8.60 17.82 -1.59
C MET A 118 10.06 17.38 -1.74
N VAL A 119 10.74 17.16 -0.61
CA VAL A 119 12.16 16.76 -0.59
C VAL A 119 12.36 15.33 -0.06
N ALA A 120 11.41 14.80 0.71
CA ALA A 120 11.39 13.44 1.23
C ALA A 120 9.95 13.03 1.54
N GLY A 121 9.70 11.72 1.55
CA GLY A 121 8.45 11.09 1.98
C GLY A 121 8.74 9.70 2.56
N GLY A 122 7.89 9.22 3.47
CA GLY A 122 8.06 7.92 4.13
C GLY A 122 7.06 7.74 5.27
N ARG A 123 7.07 6.56 5.90
CA ARG A 123 6.26 6.25 7.08
C ARG A 123 7.12 6.33 8.34
N ILE A 124 6.56 6.92 9.39
CA ILE A 124 7.16 6.93 10.72
C ILE A 124 6.58 5.73 11.47
N PRO A 125 7.41 4.81 12.03
CA PRO A 125 6.92 3.71 12.84
C PRO A 125 6.10 4.19 14.03
N ALA A 126 4.99 3.52 14.32
CA ALA A 126 4.07 3.97 15.36
C ALA A 126 4.72 3.89 16.75
N GLU A 127 5.53 2.87 16.98
CA GLU A 127 6.33 2.67 18.17
C GLU A 127 7.33 3.82 18.42
N ASP A 128 8.00 4.29 17.37
CA ASP A 128 8.93 5.41 17.45
C ASP A 128 8.20 6.72 17.76
N LEU A 129 7.03 6.90 17.14
CA LEU A 129 6.17 8.05 17.40
C LEU A 129 5.65 8.04 18.84
N LEU A 130 5.15 6.90 19.32
CA LEU A 130 4.66 6.75 20.69
C LEU A 130 5.76 6.99 21.72
N ALA A 131 6.93 6.39 21.53
CA ALA A 131 8.09 6.62 22.41
C ALA A 131 8.50 8.10 22.46
N SER A 132 8.42 8.80 21.31
CA SER A 132 8.71 10.24 21.24
C SER A 132 7.66 11.10 21.97
N LEU A 133 6.38 10.73 21.89
CA LEU A 133 5.30 11.41 22.58
C LEU A 133 5.41 11.21 24.11
N ASP A 134 5.66 9.99 24.57
CA ASP A 134 5.83 9.66 25.99
C ASP A 134 7.00 10.46 26.60
N ALA A 135 8.11 10.59 25.88
CA ALA A 135 9.27 11.38 26.32
C ALA A 135 8.94 12.88 26.44
N ALA A 136 8.20 13.45 25.48
CA ALA A 136 7.81 14.86 25.49
C ALA A 136 6.85 15.18 26.65
N GLU A 137 5.92 14.27 26.96
CA GLU A 137 5.02 14.40 28.10
C GLU A 137 5.77 14.32 29.44
N ALA A 138 6.75 13.43 29.56
CA ALA A 138 7.60 13.33 30.75
C ALA A 138 8.44 14.60 31.00
N GLU A 139 8.98 15.21 29.94
CA GLU A 139 9.70 16.48 30.03
C GLU A 139 8.77 17.64 30.43
N ALA A 140 7.59 17.74 29.82
CA ALA A 140 6.59 18.76 30.16
C ALA A 140 6.10 18.65 31.61
N GLY A 141 5.94 17.42 32.13
CA GLY A 141 5.60 17.16 33.53
C GLY A 141 6.73 17.42 34.52
N SER A 142 8.00 17.35 34.09
CA SER A 142 9.16 17.67 34.93
C SER A 142 9.37 19.18 35.16
N LEU A 143 8.71 20.01 34.33
CA LEU A 143 8.79 21.48 34.36
C LEU A 143 7.62 22.15 35.11
N SER A 144 6.65 21.38 35.63
CA SER A 144 5.50 21.87 36.42
C SER A 144 5.63 21.51 37.89
#